data_AF-A0A915SKJ9-F1
#
_entry.id   AF-A0A915SKJ9-F1
#
_cell.length_a   1.000
_cell.length_b   1.000
_cell.length_c   1.000
_cell.angle_alpha   90.00
_cell.angle_beta   90.00
_cell.angle_gamma   90.00
#
_symmetry.space_group_name_H-M   'P 1'
#
loop_
_entity.id
_entity.type
_entity.pdbx_description
1 polymer ?
#
loop_
_entity_poly.entity_id
_entity_poly.type
_entity_poly.pdbx_seq_one_letter_code
_entity_poly.pdbx_strand_id
1 'polypeptide(L)'
;MVKRTGPTNIYLRKLIHKLKKEGKKNEAGIYLYLAKLLNRSTRKRVEVNLGKLQKYAKDGDTVVIPGKLLASNNFNKKLTISVWRYSQSAREKAEKAGSTIISIEELLEANPKGSNVKIII
;
A
#
# COMPACT_ATOMS: atom_id res chain seq x y z
N MET A 1 21.25 1.31 24.41
CA MET A 1 20.33 0.95 23.30
C MET A 1 19.50 2.16 22.92
N VAL A 2 19.50 2.57 21.64
CA VAL A 2 18.67 3.70 21.18
C VAL A 2 17.20 3.26 21.13
N LYS A 3 16.31 3.99 21.81
CA LYS A 3 14.85 3.72 21.74
C LYS A 3 14.39 3.87 20.29
N ARG A 4 13.53 2.96 19.81
CA ARG A 4 12.96 3.06 18.47
C ARG A 4 12.04 4.27 18.40
N THR A 5 12.51 5.36 17.80
CA THR A 5 11.66 6.50 17.44
C THR A 5 10.74 6.04 16.30
N GLY A 6 9.44 5.92 16.59
CA GLY A 6 8.44 5.65 15.57
C GLY A 6 8.41 6.78 14.52
N PRO A 7 7.62 6.64 13.45
CA PRO A 7 7.54 7.67 12.40
C PRO A 7 7.20 9.04 12.99
N THR A 8 7.93 10.08 12.62
CA THR A 8 7.66 11.47 13.06
C THR A 8 6.36 12.01 12.46
N ASN A 9 5.99 11.52 11.28
CA ASN A 9 4.80 11.97 10.56
C ASN A 9 3.49 11.56 11.29
N ILE A 10 2.69 12.56 11.64
CA ILE A 10 1.43 12.42 12.38
C ILE A 10 0.39 11.63 11.57
N TYR A 11 0.25 11.90 10.26
CA TYR A 11 -0.69 11.18 9.39
C TYR A 11 -0.38 9.70 9.33
N LEU A 12 0.91 9.35 9.19
CA LEU A 12 1.33 7.96 9.17
C LEU A 12 1.07 7.26 10.52
N ARG A 13 1.26 7.96 11.65
CA ARG A 13 0.93 7.44 12.98
C ARG A 13 -0.58 7.18 13.11
N LYS A 14 -1.42 8.11 12.67
CA LYS A 14 -2.88 7.97 12.67
C LYS A 14 -3.33 6.79 11.81
N LEU A 15 -2.79 6.66 10.60
CA LEU A 15 -3.06 5.55 9.70
C LEU A 15 -2.69 4.20 10.32
N ILE A 16 -1.49 4.08 10.92
CA ILE A 16 -1.07 2.85 11.62
C ILE A 16 -2.02 2.51 12.77
N HIS A 17 -2.50 3.52 13.50
CA HIS A 17 -3.48 3.30 14.57
C HIS A 17 -4.84 2.83 14.03
N LYS A 18 -5.36 3.48 12.96
CA LYS A 18 -6.62 3.10 12.28
C LYS A 18 -6.54 1.65 11.76
N LEU A 19 -5.47 1.31 11.04
CA LEU A 19 -5.20 -0.06 10.54
C LEU A 19 -5.17 -1.10 11.65
N LYS A 20 -4.54 -0.78 12.80
CA LYS A 20 -4.51 -1.70 13.95
C LYS A 20 -5.88 -1.87 14.60
N LYS A 21 -6.64 -0.78 14.72
CA LYS A 21 -7.98 -0.81 15.32
C LYS A 21 -8.93 -1.64 14.47
N GLU A 22 -8.95 -1.40 13.16
CA GLU A 22 -9.84 -2.10 12.24
C GLU A 22 -9.38 -3.54 11.96
N GLY A 23 -8.08 -3.78 11.84
CA GLY A 23 -7.54 -5.13 11.74
C GLY A 23 -7.88 -6.01 12.94
N LYS A 24 -7.95 -5.43 14.16
CA LYS A 24 -8.44 -6.15 15.35
C LYS A 24 -9.96 -6.33 15.32
N LYS A 25 -10.71 -5.29 14.97
CA LYS A 25 -12.18 -5.30 14.98
C LYS A 25 -12.74 -6.32 13.98
N ASN A 26 -12.14 -6.43 12.80
CA ASN A 26 -12.60 -7.28 11.70
C ASN A 26 -11.79 -8.58 11.57
N GLU A 27 -10.90 -8.87 12.53
CA GLU A 27 -9.98 -10.03 12.53
C GLU A 27 -9.16 -10.18 11.23
N ALA A 28 -8.93 -9.06 10.54
CA ALA A 28 -8.21 -9.00 9.29
C ALA A 28 -6.70 -8.91 9.54
N GLY A 29 -6.04 -10.07 9.59
CA GLY A 29 -4.59 -10.19 9.78
C GLY A 29 -3.75 -9.40 8.76
N ILE A 30 -4.30 -9.16 7.56
CA ILE A 30 -3.69 -8.36 6.49
C ILE A 30 -3.42 -6.92 6.96
N TYR A 31 -4.38 -6.27 7.62
CA TYR A 31 -4.21 -4.88 8.08
C TYR A 31 -3.23 -4.75 9.24
N LEU A 32 -3.21 -5.75 10.14
CA LEU A 32 -2.19 -5.83 11.20
C LEU A 32 -0.79 -5.97 10.61
N TYR A 33 -0.65 -6.76 9.54
CA TYR A 33 0.60 -6.93 8.83
C TYR A 33 1.04 -5.64 8.10
N LEU A 34 0.12 -4.95 7.41
CA LEU A 34 0.38 -3.65 6.78
C LEU A 34 0.84 -2.61 7.80
N ALA A 35 0.17 -2.52 8.95
CA ALA A 35 0.56 -1.62 10.03
C ALA A 35 1.98 -1.92 10.55
N LYS A 36 2.35 -3.21 10.63
CA LYS A 36 3.71 -3.63 11.03
C LYS A 36 4.76 -3.22 10.00
N LEU A 37 4.45 -3.32 8.70
CA LEU A 37 5.35 -2.92 7.62
C LEU A 37 5.54 -1.40 7.57
N LEU A 38 4.47 -0.62 7.70
CA LEU A 38 4.54 0.85 7.72
C LEU A 38 5.27 1.39 8.94
N ASN A 39 5.23 0.67 10.06
CA ASN A 39 5.96 1.02 11.28
C ASN A 39 7.46 0.65 11.22
N ARG A 40 7.95 0.07 10.11
CA ARG A 40 9.40 -0.13 9.94
C ARG A 40 10.12 1.20 9.78
N SER A 41 11.40 1.19 10.17
CA SER A 41 12.34 2.28 9.94
C SER A 41 12.31 2.67 8.46
N THR A 42 12.43 3.97 8.17
CA THR A 42 12.33 4.54 6.81
C THR A 42 13.23 3.81 5.80
N ARG A 43 14.48 3.49 6.17
CA ARG A 43 15.43 2.74 5.35
C ARG A 43 15.05 1.28 5.04
N LYS A 44 14.09 0.71 5.79
CA LYS A 44 13.57 -0.66 5.61
C LYS A 44 12.14 -0.66 5.08
N ARG A 45 11.60 0.50 4.70
CA ARG A 45 10.28 0.57 4.09
C ARG A 45 10.34 0.04 2.68
N VAL A 46 9.18 -0.42 2.25
CA VAL A 46 9.00 -1.09 0.98
C VAL A 46 8.90 -0.04 -0.11
N GLU A 47 9.65 -0.25 -1.18
CA GLU A 47 9.53 0.52 -2.41
C GLU A 47 9.24 -0.44 -3.55
N VAL A 48 8.13 -0.20 -4.26
CA VAL A 48 7.65 -1.09 -5.31
C VAL A 48 7.65 -0.33 -6.63
N ASN A 49 8.22 -0.95 -7.65
CA ASN A 49 8.17 -0.46 -9.02
C ASN A 49 6.92 -0.99 -9.74
N LEU A 50 6.33 -0.19 -10.64
CA LEU A 50 5.25 -0.64 -11.52
C LEU A 50 5.60 -1.93 -12.30
N GLY A 51 6.87 -2.11 -12.70
CA GLY A 51 7.32 -3.34 -13.38
C GLY A 51 7.23 -4.59 -12.50
N LYS A 52 7.29 -4.45 -11.18
CA LYS A 52 7.05 -5.54 -10.22
C LYS A 52 5.57 -5.91 -10.20
N LEU A 53 4.68 -4.92 -10.24
CA LEU A 53 3.23 -5.14 -10.37
C LEU A 53 2.88 -5.84 -11.67
N GLN A 54 3.51 -5.44 -12.78
CA GLN A 54 3.32 -6.09 -14.08
C GLN A 54 3.61 -7.60 -14.04
N LYS A 55 4.58 -8.05 -13.24
CA LYS A 55 4.95 -9.46 -13.13
C LYS A 55 4.04 -10.25 -12.19
N TYR A 56 3.66 -9.68 -11.05
CA TYR A 56 3.00 -10.43 -9.97
C TYR A 56 1.48 -10.22 -9.87
N ALA A 57 0.94 -9.13 -10.40
CA ALA A 57 -0.49 -8.85 -10.37
C ALA A 57 -1.16 -9.31 -11.67
N LYS A 58 -2.42 -9.75 -11.58
CA LYS A 58 -3.29 -10.06 -12.72
C LYS A 58 -4.29 -8.93 -12.90
N ASP A 59 -4.81 -8.77 -14.12
CA ASP A 59 -5.84 -7.76 -14.39
C ASP A 59 -7.06 -7.95 -13.49
N GLY A 60 -7.55 -6.85 -12.92
CA GLY A 60 -8.65 -6.82 -11.94
C GLY A 60 -8.24 -7.08 -10.48
N ASP A 61 -6.97 -7.36 -10.19
CA ASP A 61 -6.52 -7.56 -8.80
C ASP A 61 -6.47 -6.24 -8.02
N THR A 62 -6.76 -6.34 -6.71
CA THR A 62 -6.53 -5.27 -5.73
C THR A 62 -5.19 -5.48 -5.03
N VAL A 63 -4.27 -4.53 -5.22
CA VAL A 63 -2.91 -4.59 -4.68
C VAL A 63 -2.73 -3.53 -3.60
N VAL A 64 -2.13 -3.91 -2.47
CA VAL A 64 -1.68 -2.95 -1.45
C VAL A 64 -0.16 -2.91 -1.37
N ILE A 65 0.38 -1.70 -1.37
CA ILE A 65 1.81 -1.42 -1.21
C ILE A 65 2.02 -0.64 0.10
N PRO A 66 2.66 -1.25 1.12
CA PRO A 66 2.92 -0.62 2.41
C PRO A 66 4.14 0.32 2.39
N GLY A 67 4.16 1.26 1.44
CA GLY A 67 5.28 2.16 1.24
C GLY A 67 5.13 3.08 0.04
N LYS A 68 6.17 3.13 -0.81
CA LYS A 68 6.22 4.02 -1.97
C LYS A 68 6.08 3.26 -3.28
N LEU A 69 5.21 3.74 -4.16
CA LEU A 69 5.12 3.31 -5.56
C LEU A 69 5.99 4.19 -6.45
N LEU A 70 6.80 3.54 -7.28
CA LEU A 70 7.72 4.16 -8.22
C LEU A 70 7.37 3.79 -9.66
N ALA A 71 7.62 4.73 -10.55
CA ALA A 71 7.40 4.54 -11.98
C ALA A 71 8.39 3.52 -12.56
N SER A 72 7.96 2.80 -13.59
CA SER A 72 8.82 1.92 -14.40
C SER A 72 8.40 2.03 -15.87
N ASN A 73 9.20 1.50 -16.79
CA ASN A 73 9.02 1.77 -18.23
C ASN A 73 7.69 1.25 -18.77
N ASN A 74 7.36 -0.02 -18.53
CA ASN A 74 6.18 -0.65 -19.12
C ASN A 74 5.22 -1.18 -18.04
N PHE A 75 4.02 -0.60 -18.00
CA PHE A 75 2.90 -1.05 -17.19
C PHE A 75 1.62 -0.92 -18.02
N ASN A 76 0.92 -2.04 -18.21
CA ASN A 76 -0.24 -2.11 -19.12
C ASN A 76 -1.37 -2.98 -18.54
N LYS A 77 -1.43 -3.09 -17.22
CA LYS A 77 -2.46 -3.86 -16.53
C LYS A 77 -3.46 -2.91 -15.88
N LYS A 78 -4.72 -3.37 -15.79
CA LYS A 78 -5.78 -2.67 -15.07
C LYS A 78 -5.88 -3.23 -13.66
N LEU A 79 -5.37 -2.48 -12.69
CA LEU A 79 -5.30 -2.87 -11.29
C LEU A 79 -5.93 -1.78 -10.41
N THR A 80 -6.42 -2.21 -9.25
CA THR A 80 -6.73 -1.27 -8.16
C THR A 80 -5.54 -1.25 -7.21
N ILE A 81 -4.77 -0.15 -7.21
CA ILE A 81 -3.53 -0.03 -6.44
C ILE A 81 -3.77 0.88 -5.24
N SER A 82 -3.62 0.32 -4.04
CA SER A 82 -3.63 1.09 -2.80
C SER A 82 -2.22 1.29 -2.27
N VAL A 83 -1.83 2.54 -2.04
CA VAL A 83 -0.46 2.88 -1.61
C VAL A 83 -0.43 4.08 -0.67
N TRP A 84 0.59 4.15 0.19
CA TRP A 84 0.79 5.31 1.07
C TRP A 84 1.35 6.53 0.33
N ARG A 85 2.35 6.34 -0.54
CA ARG A 85 2.93 7.39 -1.37
C ARG A 85 3.20 6.89 -2.78
N TYR A 86 3.05 7.74 -3.77
CA TYR A 86 3.41 7.45 -5.16
C TYR A 86 4.26 8.59 -5.73
N SER A 87 5.05 8.31 -6.76
CA SER A 87 5.63 9.37 -7.59
C SER A 87 4.61 9.88 -8.59
N GLN A 88 4.72 11.14 -9.00
CA GLN A 88 3.83 11.73 -10.01
C GLN A 88 3.87 10.95 -11.32
N SER A 89 5.07 10.56 -11.77
CA SER A 89 5.23 9.71 -12.96
C SER A 89 4.61 8.32 -12.80
N ALA A 90 4.50 7.79 -11.58
CA ALA A 90 3.83 6.50 -11.36
C ALA A 90 2.32 6.63 -11.52
N ARG A 91 1.76 7.75 -11.03
CA ARG A 91 0.34 8.08 -11.19
C ARG A 91 -0.05 8.21 -12.64
N GLU A 92 0.68 9.02 -13.41
CA GLU A 92 0.42 9.22 -14.84
C GLU A 92 0.47 7.91 -15.63
N LYS A 93 1.44 7.03 -15.32
CA LYS A 93 1.55 5.73 -15.98
C LYS A 93 0.44 4.76 -15.58
N ALA A 94 0.02 4.77 -14.32
CA ALA A 94 -1.10 3.94 -13.86
C ALA A 94 -2.42 4.40 -14.49
N GLU A 95 -2.67 5.71 -14.54
CA GLU A 95 -3.86 6.28 -15.19
C GLU A 95 -3.87 5.97 -16.69
N LYS A 96 -2.73 6.09 -17.39
CA LYS A 96 -2.61 5.69 -18.81
C LYS A 96 -2.91 4.20 -19.05
N ALA A 97 -2.57 3.33 -18.11
CA ALA A 97 -2.89 1.90 -18.19
C ALA A 97 -4.35 1.58 -17.81
N GLY A 98 -5.14 2.58 -17.38
CA GLY A 98 -6.51 2.38 -16.89
C GLY A 98 -6.58 1.75 -15.49
N SER A 99 -5.51 1.90 -14.69
CA SER A 99 -5.48 1.49 -13.28
C SER A 99 -5.95 2.62 -12.37
N THR A 100 -6.63 2.26 -11.29
CA THR A 100 -7.06 3.20 -10.25
C THR A 100 -6.07 3.20 -9.10
N ILE A 101 -5.62 4.38 -8.69
CA ILE A 101 -4.82 4.54 -7.48
C ILE A 101 -5.71 5.08 -6.38
N ILE A 102 -5.75 4.36 -5.27
CA ILE A 102 -6.60 4.63 -4.11
C ILE A 102 -5.69 4.76 -2.88
N SER A 103 -6.13 5.51 -1.86
CA SER A 103 -5.39 5.57 -0.60
C SER A 103 -5.56 4.28 0.22
N ILE A 104 -4.70 4.07 1.23
CA ILE A 104 -4.90 2.94 2.17
C ILE A 104 -6.16 3.15 3.01
N GLU A 105 -6.55 4.41 3.25
CA GLU A 105 -7.74 4.77 4.02
C GLU A 105 -9.03 4.44 3.26
N GLU A 106 -9.09 4.81 1.98
CA GLU A 106 -10.22 4.47 1.11
C GLU A 106 -10.36 2.96 0.92
N LEU A 107 -9.25 2.21 0.78
CA LEU A 107 -9.31 0.75 0.68
C LEU A 107 -9.85 0.11 1.96
N LEU A 108 -9.52 0.69 3.12
CA LEU A 108 -9.99 0.24 4.41
C LEU A 108 -11.52 0.40 4.52
N GLU A 109 -12.05 1.52 4.04
CA GLU A 109 -13.48 1.82 4.03
C GLU A 109 -14.25 0.97 3.00
N ALA A 110 -13.67 0.77 1.81
CA ALA A 110 -14.27 -0.04 0.75
C ALA A 110 -14.25 -1.55 1.09
N ASN A 111 -13.20 -2.04 1.75
CA ASN A 111 -13.06 -3.47 2.07
C ASN A 111 -12.50 -3.69 3.48
N PRO A 112 -13.33 -3.52 4.54
CA PRO A 112 -12.89 -3.63 5.92
C PRO A 112 -12.39 -5.03 6.34
N LYS A 113 -12.71 -6.07 5.56
CA LYS A 113 -12.24 -7.46 5.78
C LYS A 113 -10.93 -7.78 5.04
N GLY A 114 -10.56 -7.00 4.03
CA GLY A 114 -9.34 -7.23 3.25
C GLY A 114 -9.41 -8.50 2.38
N SER A 115 -10.61 -8.96 2.03
CA SER A 115 -10.79 -10.16 1.21
C SER A 115 -10.28 -9.91 -0.21
N ASN A 116 -9.51 -10.86 -0.76
CA ASN A 116 -8.91 -10.79 -2.10
C ASN A 116 -7.89 -9.64 -2.32
N VAL A 117 -7.21 -9.22 -1.27
CA VAL A 117 -6.17 -8.18 -1.35
C VAL A 117 -4.78 -8.82 -1.41
N LYS A 118 -3.97 -8.43 -2.39
CA LYS A 118 -2.57 -8.87 -2.53
C LYS A 118 -1.61 -7.83 -1.99
N ILE A 119 -0.77 -8.23 -1.04
CA ILE A 119 0.30 -7.36 -0.53
C ILE A 119 1.54 -7.58 -1.38
N ILE A 120 2.06 -6.52 -1.98
CA ILE A 120 3.31 -6.58 -2.74
C ILE A 120 4.40 -5.82 -1.99
N ILE A 121 5.50 -6.54 -1.75
CA ILE A 121 6.70 -6.11 -1.03
C ILE A 121 7.89 -6.28 -1.94
#